data_AF-A0A453PJ04-F1
#
_entry.id   AF-A0A453PJ04-F1
#
_cell.length_a   1.000
_cell.length_b   1.000
_cell.length_c   1.000
_cell.angle_alpha   90.00
_cell.angle_beta   90.00
_cell.angle_gamma   90.00
#
_symmetry.space_group_name_H-M   'P 1'
#
loop_
_entity.id
_entity.type
_entity.pdbx_description
1 polymer ?
#
loop_
_entity_poly.entity_id
_entity_poly.type
_entity_poly.pdbx_seq_one_letter_code
_entity_poly.pdbx_strand_id
1 'polypeptide(L)'
;FEIALKLRGGPSLVFAHSMGNNVFRYFLEWLKLEIAPKHYIQWLDKHIHAYFAVGAPLLGSTESVRATLSGTTSGLPITEGTARLMFNSFAASLWLLPFSKYCKADNVYWKHFFEGKAHINRQQCDEMEYSSDNSGWPTTLVSIEVPTVRGTDAYPSIMDITEDITSNMECGKPTLLSFSAREVSDGTLFKTMLDYDPQSKALIHQLEKYYQGDPVLNPLTPWERPPIKNVFCIYGIDTKTEVGYYFAPSGKPYPDNWIITDVIYEFERSLLSRQIRSFFFWKA
;
A
#
# COMPACT_ATOMS: atom_id res chain seq x y z
N PHE A 1 27.64 2.99 8.91
CA PHE A 1 27.90 2.46 10.26
C PHE A 1 29.39 2.25 10.53
N GLU A 2 30.08 1.40 9.78
CA GLU A 2 31.52 1.11 9.97
C GLU A 2 32.42 2.37 9.99
N ILE A 3 32.27 3.25 8.99
CA ILE A 3 33.05 4.50 8.91
C ILE A 3 32.77 5.41 10.11
N ALA A 4 31.50 5.55 10.50
CA ALA A 4 31.11 6.39 11.63
C ALA A 4 31.73 5.87 12.94
N LEU A 5 31.71 4.55 13.16
CA LEU A 5 32.35 3.92 14.30
C LEU A 5 33.87 4.15 14.29
N LYS A 6 34.54 3.95 13.14
CA LYS A 6 35.99 4.14 13.02
C LYS A 6 36.42 5.58 13.28
N LEU A 7 35.65 6.56 12.80
CA LEU A 7 35.99 7.98 12.92
C LEU A 7 35.59 8.60 14.25
N ARG A 8 34.50 8.13 14.88
CA ARG A 8 33.94 8.73 16.11
C ARG A 8 34.17 7.90 17.36
N GLY A 9 34.61 6.64 17.22
CA GLY A 9 34.91 5.74 18.33
C GLY A 9 33.68 5.19 19.07
N GLY A 10 32.46 5.42 18.56
CA GLY A 10 31.23 4.98 19.20
C GLY A 10 30.12 4.55 18.24
N PRO A 11 29.13 3.79 18.73
CA PRO A 11 27.97 3.36 17.95
C PRO A 11 27.12 4.56 17.50
N SER A 12 26.39 4.39 16.40
CA SER A 12 25.56 5.44 15.79
C SER A 12 24.15 5.46 16.39
N LEU A 13 23.54 6.64 16.38
CA LEU A 13 22.09 6.82 16.57
C LEU A 13 21.42 6.83 15.20
N VAL A 14 20.35 6.05 15.04
CA VAL A 14 19.59 5.97 13.79
C VAL A 14 18.29 6.73 13.96
N PHE A 15 18.08 7.76 13.14
CA PHE A 15 16.79 8.42 13.00
C PHE A 15 16.22 8.07 11.62
N ALA A 16 15.06 7.43 11.60
CA ALA A 16 14.35 7.13 10.36
C ALA A 16 12.98 7.77 10.39
N HIS A 17 12.66 8.52 9.34
CA HIS A 17 11.40 9.23 9.20
C HIS A 17 10.55 8.63 8.08
N SER A 18 9.24 8.42 8.33
CA SER A 18 8.29 7.92 7.33
C SER A 18 8.80 6.65 6.63
N MET A 19 8.80 6.59 5.30
CA MET A 19 9.32 5.48 4.51
C MET A 19 10.79 5.14 4.80
N GLY A 20 11.58 6.06 5.35
CA GLY A 20 12.96 5.79 5.79
C GLY A 20 13.04 4.65 6.82
N ASN A 21 11.98 4.41 7.59
CA ASN A 21 11.88 3.27 8.51
C ASN A 21 11.89 1.93 7.74
N ASN A 22 11.22 1.88 6.59
CA ASN A 22 11.21 0.70 5.73
C ASN A 22 12.57 0.46 5.07
N VAL A 23 13.27 1.53 4.68
CA VAL A 23 14.66 1.43 4.19
C VAL A 23 15.59 0.88 5.27
N PHE A 24 15.45 1.37 6.50
CA PHE A 24 16.25 0.87 7.62
C PHE A 24 15.92 -0.59 7.95
N ARG A 25 14.64 -0.98 7.92
CA ARG A 25 14.21 -2.37 8.02
C ARG A 25 14.86 -3.23 6.93
N TYR A 26 14.80 -2.80 5.67
CA TYR A 26 15.41 -3.54 4.56
C TYR A 26 16.91 -3.73 4.76
N PHE A 27 17.62 -2.68 5.18
CA PHE A 27 19.04 -2.77 5.53
C PHE A 27 19.30 -3.84 6.60
N LEU A 28 18.48 -3.92 7.65
CA LEU A 28 18.65 -4.92 8.71
C LEU A 28 18.37 -6.34 8.22
N GLU A 29 17.34 -6.55 7.39
CA GLU A 29 17.05 -7.87 6.82
C GLU A 29 18.12 -8.30 5.82
N TRP A 30 18.60 -7.40 4.97
CA TRP A 30 19.76 -7.65 4.10
C TRP A 30 21.00 -7.99 4.92
N LEU A 31 21.28 -7.24 5.99
CA LEU A 31 22.45 -7.48 6.83
C LEU A 31 22.41 -8.85 7.52
N LYS A 32 21.23 -9.38 7.85
CA LYS A 32 21.09 -10.75 8.36
C LYS A 32 21.55 -11.79 7.34
N LEU A 33 21.36 -11.55 6.04
CA LEU A 33 21.79 -12.46 4.98
C LEU A 33 23.31 -12.39 4.77
N GLU A 34 23.91 -11.22 4.94
CA GLU A 34 25.34 -11.02 4.75
C GLU A 34 26.21 -11.50 5.92
N ILE A 35 25.67 -11.47 7.14
CA ILE A 35 26.42 -11.77 8.37
C ILE A 35 25.84 -13.01 9.05
N ALA A 36 26.71 -13.97 9.38
CA ALA A 36 26.32 -15.15 10.14
C ALA A 36 25.57 -14.76 11.44
N PRO A 37 24.51 -15.49 11.83
CA PRO A 37 23.56 -15.02 12.86
C PRO A 37 24.20 -14.70 14.22
N LYS A 38 25.28 -15.41 14.60
CA LYS A 38 26.04 -15.13 15.82
C LYS A 38 26.76 -13.76 15.78
N HIS A 39 27.21 -13.34 14.61
CA HIS A 39 27.89 -12.07 14.41
C HIS A 39 26.94 -10.91 14.11
N TYR A 40 25.72 -11.19 13.62
CA TYR A 40 24.71 -10.15 13.36
C TYR A 40 24.38 -9.35 14.63
N ILE A 41 24.09 -10.04 15.74
CA ILE A 41 23.78 -9.39 17.02
C ILE A 41 25.00 -8.59 17.54
N GLN A 42 26.20 -9.17 17.45
CA GLN A 42 27.44 -8.49 17.82
C GLN A 42 27.67 -7.23 16.97
N TRP A 43 27.35 -7.30 15.68
CA TRP A 43 27.45 -6.17 14.78
C TRP A 43 26.48 -5.06 15.18
N LEU A 44 25.21 -5.37 15.45
CA LEU A 44 24.23 -4.38 15.90
C LEU A 44 24.68 -3.70 17.19
N ASP A 45 25.08 -4.49 18.17
CA ASP A 45 25.54 -4.00 19.48
C ASP A 45 26.76 -3.08 19.38
N LYS A 46 27.64 -3.34 18.41
CA LYS A 46 28.85 -2.54 18.18
C LYS A 46 28.56 -1.26 17.39
N HIS A 47 27.57 -1.26 16.51
CA HIS A 47 27.38 -0.20 15.52
C HIS A 47 26.17 0.69 15.76
N ILE A 48 25.15 0.23 16.47
CA ILE A 48 23.88 0.93 16.65
C ILE A 48 23.55 1.02 18.13
N HIS A 49 23.49 2.25 18.64
CA HIS A 49 23.17 2.51 20.04
C HIS A 49 21.66 2.58 20.27
N ALA A 50 20.96 3.31 19.39
CA ALA A 50 19.52 3.49 19.45
C ALA A 50 18.94 3.72 18.06
N TYR A 51 17.68 3.30 17.91
CA TYR A 51 16.86 3.52 16.73
C TYR A 51 15.61 4.33 17.08
N PHE A 52 15.42 5.47 16.42
CA PHE A 52 14.28 6.35 16.54
C PHE A 52 13.43 6.23 15.27
N ALA A 53 12.30 5.54 15.41
CA ALA A 53 11.31 5.34 14.39
C ALA A 53 10.28 6.48 14.42
N VAL A 54 10.47 7.49 13.57
CA VAL A 54 9.63 8.70 13.53
C VAL A 54 8.58 8.54 12.43
N GLY A 55 7.30 8.55 12.79
CA GLY A 55 6.19 8.42 11.85
C GLY A 55 6.27 7.15 11.00
N ALA A 56 6.65 6.03 11.60
CA ALA A 56 6.91 4.79 10.87
C ALA A 56 5.61 4.14 10.35
N PRO A 57 5.45 3.92 9.03
CA PRO A 57 4.27 3.27 8.45
C PRO A 57 4.37 1.74 8.58
N LEU A 58 4.38 1.21 9.82
CA LEU A 58 4.67 -0.20 10.11
C LEU A 58 3.64 -1.19 9.57
N LEU A 59 2.44 -0.73 9.21
CA LEU A 59 1.40 -1.51 8.53
C LEU A 59 1.06 -0.94 7.15
N GLY A 60 1.90 -0.04 6.62
CA GLY A 60 1.60 0.77 5.45
C GLY A 60 0.77 2.01 5.77
N SER A 61 0.27 2.67 4.73
CA SER A 61 -0.54 3.89 4.79
C SER A 61 -1.67 3.81 3.78
N THR A 62 -2.90 4.10 4.22
CA THR A 62 -4.07 4.19 3.33
C THR A 62 -3.91 5.30 2.29
N GLU A 63 -3.19 6.38 2.62
CA GLU A 63 -2.91 7.48 1.69
C GLU A 63 -2.22 6.99 0.40
N SER A 64 -1.44 5.90 0.46
CA SER A 64 -0.84 5.31 -0.74
C SER A 64 -1.89 4.82 -1.73
N VAL A 65 -3.02 4.29 -1.26
CA VAL A 65 -4.14 3.87 -2.13
C VAL A 65 -4.79 5.09 -2.77
N ARG A 66 -5.07 6.13 -1.97
CA ARG A 66 -5.62 7.40 -2.47
C ARG A 66 -4.72 8.02 -3.53
N ALA A 67 -3.42 8.11 -3.25
CA ALA A 67 -2.45 8.63 -4.20
C ALA A 67 -2.35 7.78 -5.49
N THR A 68 -2.53 6.45 -5.37
CA THR A 68 -2.53 5.52 -6.50
C THR A 68 -3.77 5.65 -7.40
N LEU A 69 -4.96 5.81 -6.81
CA LEU A 69 -6.25 5.80 -7.53
C LEU A 69 -6.76 7.18 -7.95
N SER A 70 -6.55 8.22 -7.15
CA SER A 70 -7.02 9.59 -7.46
C SER A 70 -5.89 10.63 -7.49
N GLY A 71 -4.73 10.32 -6.90
CA GLY A 71 -3.63 11.28 -6.76
C GLY A 71 -3.73 12.09 -5.46
N THR A 72 -2.57 12.61 -5.02
CA THR A 72 -2.45 13.56 -3.91
C THR A 72 -1.42 14.62 -4.29
N THR A 73 -1.79 15.89 -4.20
CA THR A 73 -0.91 17.00 -4.63
C THR A 73 0.13 17.36 -3.58
N SER A 74 -0.09 17.00 -2.31
CA SER A 74 0.77 17.34 -1.17
C SER A 74 1.18 18.82 -1.14
N GLY A 75 0.28 19.72 -1.55
CA GLY A 75 0.50 21.16 -1.59
C GLY A 75 1.22 21.69 -2.84
N LEU A 76 1.59 20.81 -3.79
CA LEU A 76 2.15 21.24 -5.07
C LEU A 76 1.05 21.84 -5.97
N PRO A 77 1.38 22.85 -6.80
CA PRO A 77 0.43 23.51 -7.70
C PRO A 77 0.20 22.67 -8.98
N ILE A 78 -0.22 21.42 -8.84
CA ILE A 78 -0.52 20.49 -9.92
C ILE A 78 -1.91 19.88 -9.72
N THR A 79 -2.52 19.34 -10.78
CA THR A 79 -3.81 18.64 -10.67
C THR A 79 -3.65 17.28 -10.01
N GLU A 80 -4.72 16.76 -9.40
CA GLU A 80 -4.72 15.41 -8.79
C GLU A 80 -4.38 14.32 -9.81
N GLY A 81 -4.97 14.35 -11.02
CA GLY A 81 -4.58 13.45 -12.11
C GLY A 81 -3.10 13.54 -12.50
N THR A 82 -2.50 14.74 -12.54
CA THR A 82 -1.05 14.88 -12.77
C THR A 82 -0.25 14.27 -11.62
N ALA A 83 -0.67 14.52 -10.37
CA ALA A 83 -0.02 13.96 -9.20
C ALA A 83 -0.11 12.43 -9.16
N ARG A 84 -1.23 11.86 -9.61
CA ARG A 84 -1.45 10.43 -9.76
C ARG A 84 -0.47 9.80 -10.74
N LEU A 85 -0.30 10.41 -11.92
CA LEU A 85 0.68 9.96 -12.92
C LEU A 85 2.10 9.96 -12.35
N MET A 86 2.47 11.03 -11.66
CA MET A 86 3.76 11.14 -10.99
C MET A 86 3.93 10.05 -9.91
N PHE A 87 2.95 9.89 -9.02
CA PHE A 87 3.00 8.93 -7.92
C PHE A 87 3.16 7.49 -8.42
N ASN A 88 2.36 7.11 -9.42
CA ASN A 88 2.39 5.77 -10.01
C ASN A 88 3.63 5.50 -10.88
N SER A 89 4.40 6.53 -11.22
CA SER A 89 5.70 6.36 -11.88
C SER A 89 6.79 5.88 -10.91
N PHE A 90 6.64 6.12 -9.61
CA PHE A 90 7.58 5.69 -8.59
C PHE A 90 7.17 4.33 -8.03
N ALA A 91 7.96 3.28 -8.29
CA ALA A 91 7.70 1.96 -7.69
C ALA A 91 7.64 2.02 -6.14
N ALA A 92 8.41 2.94 -5.52
CA ALA A 92 8.41 3.20 -4.08
C ALA A 92 7.04 3.51 -3.48
N SER A 93 6.09 3.99 -4.28
CA SER A 93 4.69 4.20 -3.86
C SER A 93 4.06 2.92 -3.29
N LEU A 94 4.32 1.78 -3.91
CA LEU A 94 3.74 0.50 -3.55
C LEU A 94 4.33 -0.08 -2.26
N TRP A 95 5.51 0.40 -1.84
CA TRP A 95 6.13 0.02 -0.57
C TRP A 95 5.33 0.54 0.65
N LEU A 96 4.46 1.51 0.44
CA LEU A 96 3.61 2.07 1.49
C LEU A 96 2.20 1.50 1.47
N LEU A 97 1.91 0.50 0.62
CA LEU A 97 0.60 -0.12 0.60
C LEU A 97 0.23 -0.66 1.97
N PRO A 98 -1.03 -0.48 2.40
CA PRO A 98 -1.52 -1.10 3.61
C PRO A 98 -1.52 -2.63 3.46
N PHE A 99 -1.12 -3.33 4.50
CA PHE A 99 -1.08 -4.79 4.52
C PHE A 99 -1.62 -5.34 5.84
N SER A 100 -1.96 -6.63 5.85
CA SER A 100 -2.49 -7.30 7.05
C SER A 100 -1.40 -7.51 8.10
N LYS A 101 -1.76 -7.30 9.38
CA LYS A 101 -0.91 -7.63 10.52
C LYS A 101 -0.79 -9.16 10.77
N TYR A 102 -1.65 -9.95 10.14
CA TYR A 102 -1.74 -11.40 10.32
C TYR A 102 -1.14 -12.20 9.16
N CYS A 103 -0.68 -11.53 8.09
CA CYS A 103 -0.07 -12.17 6.93
C CYS A 103 1.44 -11.97 6.93
N LYS A 104 2.21 -13.05 7.05
CA LYS A 104 3.66 -13.04 6.99
C LYS A 104 4.16 -13.56 5.64
N ALA A 105 5.18 -12.93 5.08
CA ALA A 105 5.90 -13.49 3.94
C ALA A 105 7.01 -14.45 4.42
N ASP A 106 7.25 -15.50 3.64
CA ASP A 106 8.34 -16.45 3.92
C ASP A 106 9.69 -15.72 3.98
N ASN A 107 10.44 -15.92 5.06
CA ASN A 107 11.80 -15.40 5.18
C ASN A 107 12.74 -16.20 4.26
N VAL A 108 13.35 -15.52 3.29
CA VAL A 108 14.38 -16.11 2.41
C VAL A 108 15.57 -16.67 3.21
N TYR A 109 15.81 -16.14 4.41
CA TYR A 109 16.79 -16.63 5.37
C TYR A 109 16.65 -18.13 5.74
N TRP A 110 15.41 -18.66 5.82
CA TRP A 110 15.18 -20.09 6.08
C TRP A 110 15.57 -20.98 4.90
N LYS A 111 15.63 -20.43 3.67
CA LYS A 111 15.90 -21.15 2.42
C LYS A 111 17.39 -21.31 2.10
N HIS A 112 18.27 -20.50 2.71
CA HIS A 112 19.72 -20.64 2.50
C HIS A 112 20.35 -21.80 3.28
N PHE A 113 19.69 -22.30 4.33
CA PHE A 113 20.17 -23.43 5.14
C PHE A 113 19.50 -24.78 4.80
N PHE A 114 18.34 -24.76 4.13
CA PHE A 114 17.61 -25.96 3.73
C PHE A 114 17.25 -25.87 2.25
N GLU A 115 17.66 -26.89 1.49
CA GLU A 115 17.74 -26.94 0.03
C GLU A 115 16.51 -26.45 -0.78
N GLY A 116 16.80 -25.81 -1.93
CA GLY A 116 16.37 -26.31 -3.23
C GLY A 116 14.93 -26.04 -3.69
N LYS A 117 14.64 -24.80 -4.11
CA LYS A 117 13.89 -24.39 -5.33
C LYS A 117 13.43 -22.94 -5.18
N ALA A 118 13.59 -22.14 -6.24
CA ALA A 118 13.09 -20.78 -6.32
C ALA A 118 11.55 -20.77 -6.29
N HIS A 119 10.99 -20.74 -5.09
CA HIS A 119 9.57 -20.55 -4.88
C HIS A 119 9.29 -19.10 -4.47
N ILE A 120 8.42 -18.46 -5.26
CA ILE A 120 7.78 -17.15 -5.06
C ILE A 120 7.44 -16.97 -3.58
N ASN A 121 7.75 -15.81 -2.99
CA ASN A 121 7.39 -15.48 -1.60
C ASN A 121 5.87 -15.58 -1.44
N ARG A 122 5.37 -16.73 -0.97
CA ARG A 122 3.94 -16.88 -0.66
C ARG A 122 3.71 -16.17 0.67
N GLN A 123 2.74 -15.26 0.69
CA GLN A 123 2.19 -14.78 1.95
C GLN A 123 1.44 -15.94 2.62
N GLN A 124 1.82 -16.23 3.86
CA GLN A 124 1.12 -17.15 4.75
C GLN A 124 0.39 -16.31 5.78
N CYS A 125 -0.93 -16.50 5.92
CA CYS A 125 -1.73 -15.76 6.88
C CYS A 125 -2.23 -16.67 8.00
N ASP A 126 -2.23 -16.15 9.21
CA ASP A 126 -2.77 -16.84 10.39
C ASP A 126 -4.29 -17.04 10.25
N GLU A 127 -4.87 -18.01 10.98
CA GLU A 127 -6.32 -18.25 10.96
C GLU A 127 -7.15 -17.02 11.35
N MET A 128 -6.59 -16.15 12.21
CA MET A 128 -7.19 -14.88 12.61
C MET A 128 -7.47 -13.93 11.44
N GLU A 129 -6.70 -14.02 10.35
CA GLU A 129 -6.94 -13.23 9.14
C GLU A 129 -8.31 -13.54 8.53
N TYR A 130 -8.71 -14.82 8.57
CA TYR A 130 -9.95 -15.30 7.96
C TYR A 130 -11.16 -15.19 8.88
N SER A 131 -10.94 -14.91 10.17
CA SER A 131 -12.02 -14.62 11.12
C SER A 131 -12.29 -13.12 11.28
N SER A 132 -11.38 -12.26 10.81
CA SER A 132 -11.54 -10.80 10.83
C SER A 132 -11.90 -10.27 9.45
N ASP A 133 -13.02 -9.55 9.33
CA ASP A 133 -13.47 -9.01 8.03
C ASP A 133 -12.52 -7.93 7.44
N ASN A 134 -11.69 -7.30 8.29
CA ASN A 134 -10.90 -6.11 7.93
C ASN A 134 -9.37 -6.33 7.96
N SER A 135 -8.87 -7.57 7.96
CA SER A 135 -7.43 -7.88 7.91
C SER A 135 -6.58 -7.16 8.98
N GLY A 136 -7.15 -6.99 10.18
CA GLY A 136 -6.50 -6.30 11.29
C GLY A 136 -6.53 -4.76 11.26
N TRP A 137 -7.15 -4.16 10.23
CA TRP A 137 -7.49 -2.73 10.16
C TRP A 137 -8.89 -2.47 10.78
N PRO A 138 -9.22 -1.22 11.15
CA PRO A 138 -10.51 -0.95 11.80
C PRO A 138 -11.70 -1.02 10.84
N THR A 139 -11.46 -0.94 9.52
CA THR A 139 -12.49 -0.96 8.48
C THR A 139 -11.96 -1.58 7.19
N THR A 140 -12.85 -1.84 6.23
CA THR A 140 -12.45 -2.21 4.88
C THR A 140 -11.80 -1.00 4.21
N LEU A 141 -10.60 -1.20 3.66
CA LEU A 141 -9.75 -0.07 3.26
C LEU A 141 -10.24 0.66 2.03
N VAL A 142 -10.75 -0.09 1.05
CA VAL A 142 -11.09 0.44 -0.26
C VAL A 142 -12.41 -0.16 -0.70
N SER A 143 -13.38 0.68 -0.97
CA SER A 143 -14.61 0.28 -1.65
C SER A 143 -14.73 1.06 -2.95
N ILE A 144 -14.97 0.39 -4.08
CA ILE A 144 -15.02 0.97 -5.41
C ILE A 144 -16.32 0.56 -6.09
N GLU A 145 -17.12 1.54 -6.47
CA GLU A 145 -18.27 1.33 -7.34
C GLU A 145 -17.81 1.15 -8.78
N VAL A 146 -18.19 0.03 -9.41
CA VAL A 146 -17.89 -0.25 -10.82
C VAL A 146 -19.17 -0.46 -11.63
N PRO A 147 -19.22 -0.05 -12.91
CA PRO A 147 -20.35 -0.35 -13.79
C PRO A 147 -20.55 -1.86 -13.96
N THR A 148 -21.82 -2.30 -14.02
CA THR A 148 -22.19 -3.73 -14.14
C THR A 148 -21.93 -4.28 -15.53
N VAL A 149 -22.01 -3.43 -16.56
CA VAL A 149 -21.76 -3.82 -17.95
C VAL A 149 -20.27 -3.63 -18.23
N ARG A 150 -19.59 -4.73 -18.53
CA ARG A 150 -18.22 -4.73 -19.06
C ARG A 150 -18.28 -4.14 -20.47
N GLY A 151 -18.21 -2.81 -20.57
CA GLY A 151 -18.15 -2.14 -21.86
C GLY A 151 -16.93 -2.62 -22.62
N THR A 152 -17.15 -3.24 -23.77
CA THR A 152 -16.13 -3.41 -24.80
C THR A 152 -15.69 -2.01 -25.24
N ASP A 153 -14.43 -1.72 -24.95
CA ASP A 153 -13.69 -0.51 -25.28
C ASP A 153 -14.16 0.81 -24.63
N ALA A 154 -13.17 1.58 -24.16
CA ALA A 154 -13.36 2.90 -23.54
C ALA A 154 -13.90 3.97 -24.51
N TYR A 155 -14.12 3.62 -25.78
CA TYR A 155 -14.71 4.46 -26.82
C TYR A 155 -15.47 3.59 -27.84
N PRO A 156 -16.81 3.48 -27.76
CA PRO A 156 -17.57 2.89 -28.85
C PRO A 156 -17.43 3.79 -30.09
N SER A 157 -17.19 3.18 -31.24
CA SER A 157 -17.27 3.88 -32.52
C SER A 157 -18.72 4.31 -32.79
N ILE A 158 -18.96 5.32 -33.63
CA ILE A 158 -20.33 5.76 -33.96
C ILE A 158 -21.21 4.60 -34.48
N MET A 159 -20.59 3.56 -35.03
CA MET A 159 -21.28 2.35 -35.49
C MET A 159 -21.76 1.45 -34.34
N ASP A 160 -21.00 1.36 -33.24
CA ASP A 160 -21.39 0.58 -32.04
C ASP A 160 -22.57 1.23 -31.32
N ILE A 161 -22.69 2.57 -31.39
CA ILE A 161 -23.82 3.32 -30.81
C ILE A 161 -25.13 3.01 -31.56
N THR A 162 -25.08 2.70 -32.85
CA THR A 162 -26.29 2.44 -33.65
C THR A 162 -26.86 1.02 -33.48
N GLU A 163 -26.05 0.03 -33.11
CA GLU A 163 -26.55 -1.34 -32.84
C GLU A 163 -27.17 -1.48 -31.44
N ASP A 164 -26.66 -0.73 -30.44
CA ASP A 164 -27.13 -0.79 -29.05
C ASP A 164 -28.46 -0.06 -28.78
N ILE A 165 -28.88 0.85 -29.66
CA ILE A 165 -30.17 1.57 -29.49
C ILE A 165 -31.38 0.61 -29.60
N THR A 166 -31.20 -0.55 -30.22
CA THR A 166 -32.26 -1.55 -30.44
C THR A 166 -32.32 -2.70 -29.44
N SER A 167 -31.36 -2.85 -28.52
CA SER A 167 -31.40 -3.92 -27.52
C SER A 167 -31.00 -3.45 -26.11
N ASN A 168 -32.02 -3.25 -25.27
CA ASN A 168 -31.95 -3.36 -23.81
C ASN A 168 -31.00 -2.38 -23.09
N MET A 169 -31.47 -1.14 -22.91
CA MET A 169 -30.94 -0.23 -21.90
C MET A 169 -31.43 -0.66 -20.49
N GLU A 170 -31.01 -1.84 -20.04
CA GLU A 170 -31.01 -2.15 -18.60
C GLU A 170 -29.84 -1.38 -17.99
N CYS A 171 -30.14 -0.27 -17.32
CA CYS A 171 -29.19 0.44 -16.47
C CYS A 171 -28.77 -0.51 -15.34
N GLY A 172 -27.72 -1.31 -15.57
CA GLY A 172 -27.18 -2.21 -14.56
C GLY A 172 -26.86 -1.43 -13.29
N LYS A 173 -27.30 -1.93 -12.14
CA LYS A 173 -26.97 -1.32 -10.85
C LYS A 173 -25.46 -1.40 -10.64
N PRO A 174 -24.78 -0.30 -10.24
CA PRO A 174 -23.35 -0.35 -9.98
C PRO A 174 -23.04 -1.41 -8.93
N THR A 175 -22.00 -2.21 -9.18
CA THR A 175 -21.52 -3.22 -8.24
C THR A 175 -20.50 -2.57 -7.33
N LEU A 176 -20.67 -2.73 -6.02
CA LEU A 176 -19.68 -2.30 -5.04
C LEU A 176 -18.64 -3.41 -4.83
N LEU A 177 -17.39 -3.13 -5.16
CA LEU A 177 -16.25 -3.99 -4.85
C LEU A 177 -15.56 -3.47 -3.60
N SER A 178 -15.17 -4.37 -2.70
CA SER A 178 -14.55 -4.02 -1.42
C SER A 178 -13.28 -4.81 -1.22
N PHE A 179 -12.22 -4.15 -0.77
CA PHE A 179 -10.88 -4.71 -0.66
C PHE A 179 -10.28 -4.45 0.73
N SER A 180 -9.83 -5.53 1.34
CA SER A 180 -9.11 -5.57 2.61
C SER A 180 -7.62 -5.20 2.45
N ALA A 181 -6.92 -5.02 3.57
CA ALA A 181 -5.47 -4.75 3.57
C ALA A 181 -4.66 -5.85 2.90
N ARG A 182 -5.06 -7.11 3.07
CA ARG A 182 -4.40 -8.24 2.39
C ARG A 182 -4.55 -8.10 0.87
N GLU A 183 -5.76 -7.88 0.39
CA GLU A 183 -6.08 -7.78 -1.05
C GLU A 183 -5.46 -6.56 -1.74
N VAL A 184 -5.21 -5.49 -0.99
CA VAL A 184 -4.42 -4.35 -1.47
C VAL A 184 -2.95 -4.75 -1.62
N SER A 185 -2.38 -5.42 -0.61
CA SER A 185 -0.95 -5.76 -0.56
C SER A 185 -0.53 -6.92 -1.49
N ASP A 186 -1.42 -7.88 -1.73
CA ASP A 186 -1.16 -9.02 -2.63
C ASP A 186 -1.42 -8.68 -4.12
N GLY A 187 -2.00 -7.50 -4.37
CA GLY A 187 -2.31 -6.99 -5.70
C GLY A 187 -3.67 -7.42 -6.25
N THR A 188 -4.52 -8.09 -5.46
CA THR A 188 -5.89 -8.48 -5.83
C THR A 188 -6.73 -7.28 -6.22
N LEU A 189 -6.57 -6.14 -5.52
CA LEU A 189 -7.16 -4.86 -5.91
C LEU A 189 -6.81 -4.54 -7.37
N PHE A 190 -5.52 -4.45 -7.71
CA PHE A 190 -5.10 -4.04 -9.04
C PHE A 190 -5.47 -5.08 -10.11
N LYS A 191 -5.44 -6.38 -9.77
CA LYS A 191 -5.87 -7.47 -10.66
C LYS A 191 -7.35 -7.37 -11.02
N THR A 192 -8.20 -7.11 -10.02
CA THR A 192 -9.64 -6.91 -10.22
C THR A 192 -9.93 -5.63 -11.02
N MET A 193 -9.06 -4.63 -10.89
CA MET A 193 -9.19 -3.32 -11.56
C MET A 193 -8.53 -3.26 -12.95
N LEU A 194 -8.08 -4.38 -13.52
CA LEU A 194 -7.42 -4.42 -14.84
C LEU A 194 -8.29 -3.87 -15.98
N ASP A 195 -9.58 -4.20 -15.96
CA ASP A 195 -10.52 -3.80 -17.02
C ASP A 195 -11.04 -2.36 -16.82
N TYR A 196 -10.88 -1.79 -15.61
CA TYR A 196 -11.42 -0.47 -15.26
C TYR A 196 -10.35 0.62 -15.17
N ASP A 197 -9.08 0.24 -14.96
CA ASP A 197 -7.98 1.18 -14.81
C ASP A 197 -6.74 0.76 -15.61
N PRO A 198 -6.31 1.57 -16.59
CA PRO A 198 -5.18 1.21 -17.45
C PRO A 198 -3.85 1.12 -16.68
N GLN A 199 -3.72 1.79 -15.53
CA GLN A 199 -2.51 1.78 -14.72
C GLN A 199 -2.32 0.47 -13.94
N SER A 200 -3.40 -0.28 -13.70
CA SER A 200 -3.39 -1.53 -12.93
C SER A 200 -2.32 -2.52 -13.40
N LYS A 201 -2.15 -2.68 -14.73
CA LYS A 201 -1.15 -3.58 -15.30
C LYS A 201 0.28 -3.21 -14.91
N ALA A 202 0.60 -1.92 -14.92
CA ALA A 202 1.91 -1.43 -14.52
C ALA A 202 2.15 -1.60 -13.01
N LEU A 203 1.13 -1.34 -12.19
CA LEU A 203 1.20 -1.48 -10.74
C LEU A 203 1.42 -2.93 -10.31
N ILE A 204 0.69 -3.89 -10.93
CA ILE A 204 0.90 -5.33 -10.69
C ILE A 204 2.35 -5.71 -11.03
N HIS A 205 2.85 -5.29 -12.19
CA HIS A 205 4.22 -5.59 -12.59
C HIS A 205 5.26 -5.04 -11.61
N GLN A 206 5.10 -3.78 -11.17
CA GLN A 206 5.99 -3.16 -10.19
C GLN A 206 5.92 -3.86 -8.83
N LEU A 207 4.72 -4.20 -8.37
CA LEU A 207 4.48 -4.90 -7.10
C LEU A 207 5.16 -6.28 -7.08
N GLU A 208 4.94 -7.06 -8.13
CA GLU A 208 5.49 -8.40 -8.26
C GLU A 208 7.02 -8.36 -8.41
N LYS A 209 7.54 -7.45 -9.25
CA LYS A 209 8.97 -7.38 -9.56
C LYS A 209 9.82 -6.84 -8.40
N TYR A 210 9.39 -5.76 -7.77
CA TYR A 210 10.24 -5.03 -6.81
C TYR A 210 9.98 -5.37 -5.34
N TYR A 211 8.84 -6.01 -5.02
CA TYR A 211 8.46 -6.26 -3.63
C TYR A 211 8.14 -7.73 -3.36
N GLN A 212 7.16 -8.30 -4.04
CA GLN A 212 6.79 -9.71 -3.78
C GLN A 212 7.90 -10.66 -4.22
N GLY A 213 8.60 -10.36 -5.31
CA GLY A 213 9.72 -11.13 -5.84
C GLY A 213 11.11 -10.74 -5.30
N ASP A 214 11.20 -9.82 -4.34
CA ASP A 214 12.49 -9.37 -3.81
C ASP A 214 13.21 -10.52 -3.06
N PRO A 215 14.52 -10.72 -3.28
CA PRO A 215 15.27 -11.82 -2.69
C PRO A 215 15.65 -11.60 -1.22
N VAL A 216 15.52 -10.37 -0.69
CA VAL A 216 15.85 -10.06 0.70
C VAL A 216 14.61 -10.16 1.57
N LEU A 217 13.55 -9.44 1.20
CA LEU A 217 12.36 -9.27 2.02
C LEU A 217 11.18 -8.84 1.14
N ASN A 218 10.03 -9.48 1.28
CA ASN A 218 8.77 -8.85 0.89
C ASN A 218 8.38 -7.83 1.98
N PRO A 219 8.39 -6.51 1.70
CA PRO A 219 8.17 -5.53 2.76
C PRO A 219 6.71 -5.38 3.19
N LEU A 220 5.76 -5.91 2.42
CA LEU A 220 4.33 -5.89 2.72
C LEU A 220 3.95 -7.04 3.68
N THR A 221 4.73 -7.11 4.76
CA THR A 221 4.61 -8.09 5.83
C THR A 221 4.93 -7.40 7.15
N PRO A 222 4.31 -7.79 8.27
CA PRO A 222 4.59 -7.24 9.58
C PRO A 222 6.08 -7.32 9.93
N TRP A 223 6.58 -6.27 10.57
CA TRP A 223 7.96 -6.22 11.03
C TRP A 223 8.06 -6.57 12.51
N GLU A 224 8.84 -7.61 12.82
CA GLU A 224 9.19 -7.90 14.21
C GLU A 224 10.25 -6.90 14.70
N ARG A 225 10.15 -6.54 15.98
CA ARG A 225 11.08 -5.59 16.61
C ARG A 225 12.53 -6.06 16.37
N PRO A 226 13.39 -5.24 15.75
CA PRO A 226 14.78 -5.63 15.54
C PRO A 226 15.49 -5.78 16.89
N PRO A 227 16.50 -6.68 17.00
CA PRO A 227 17.24 -6.92 18.24
C PRO A 227 18.27 -5.81 18.51
N ILE A 228 17.79 -4.57 18.53
CA ILE A 228 18.53 -3.36 18.89
C ILE A 228 18.15 -3.01 20.33
N LYS A 229 19.15 -2.69 21.16
CA LYS A 229 18.97 -2.42 22.59
C LYS A 229 17.89 -1.37 22.86
N ASN A 230 18.00 -0.22 22.20
CA ASN A 230 17.11 0.92 22.40
C ASN A 230 16.33 1.22 21.12
N VAL A 231 15.00 1.09 21.19
CA VAL A 231 14.10 1.40 20.07
C VAL A 231 13.03 2.36 20.60
N PHE A 232 12.90 3.51 19.96
CA PHE A 232 11.93 4.54 20.30
C PHE A 232 10.99 4.76 19.11
N CYS A 233 9.69 4.63 19.32
CA CYS A 233 8.68 4.96 18.30
C CYS A 233 8.07 6.32 18.61
N ILE A 234 8.13 7.24 17.67
CA ILE A 234 7.60 8.60 17.78
C ILE A 234 6.50 8.75 16.73
N TYR A 235 5.27 8.97 17.17
CA TYR A 235 4.11 9.13 16.29
C TYR A 235 3.17 10.20 16.86
N GLY A 236 2.37 10.80 15.97
CA GLY A 236 1.35 11.76 16.35
C GLY A 236 0.19 11.05 17.05
N ILE A 237 -0.36 11.69 18.08
CA ILE A 237 -1.57 11.26 18.78
C ILE A 237 -2.68 12.30 18.57
N ASP A 238 -3.93 11.91 18.83
CA ASP A 238 -5.10 12.80 18.86
C ASP A 238 -5.39 13.54 17.55
N THR A 239 -4.98 12.95 16.41
CA THR A 239 -5.30 13.43 15.07
C THR A 239 -6.21 12.45 14.35
N LYS A 240 -7.27 12.97 13.72
CA LYS A 240 -8.13 12.17 12.84
C LYS A 240 -7.27 11.55 11.73
N THR A 241 -7.31 10.24 11.62
CA THR A 241 -6.47 9.49 10.69
C THR A 241 -7.35 8.82 9.64
N GLU A 242 -7.04 9.02 8.35
CA GLU A 242 -7.75 8.37 7.24
C GLU A 242 -7.43 6.87 7.24
N VAL A 243 -8.45 6.02 7.35
CA VAL A 243 -8.31 4.55 7.46
C VAL A 243 -9.05 3.78 6.37
N GLY A 244 -9.84 4.47 5.54
CA GLY A 244 -10.48 3.86 4.38
C GLY A 244 -11.10 4.87 3.44
N TYR A 245 -11.39 4.44 2.21
CA TYR A 245 -11.92 5.29 1.14
C TYR A 245 -13.01 4.58 0.33
N TYR A 246 -14.01 5.37 -0.07
CA TYR A 246 -14.98 4.98 -1.08
C TYR A 246 -14.70 5.72 -2.38
N PHE A 247 -14.62 4.98 -3.48
CA PHE A 247 -14.40 5.49 -4.82
C PHE A 247 -15.61 5.22 -5.72
N ALA A 248 -15.87 6.13 -6.63
CA ALA A 248 -16.81 5.94 -7.73
C ALA A 248 -16.21 6.45 -9.04
N PRO A 249 -16.74 6.03 -10.21
CA PRO A 249 -16.31 6.54 -11.49
C PRO A 249 -16.63 8.03 -11.59
N SER A 250 -15.65 8.82 -12.03
CA SER A 250 -15.82 10.27 -12.16
C SER A 250 -16.54 10.69 -13.45
N GLY A 251 -16.64 9.78 -14.42
CA GLY A 251 -17.06 10.06 -15.80
C GLY A 251 -15.98 10.72 -16.67
N LYS A 252 -14.76 10.94 -16.14
CA LYS A 252 -13.62 11.49 -16.88
C LYS A 252 -12.67 10.38 -17.34
N PRO A 253 -11.87 10.60 -18.40
CA PRO A 253 -10.83 9.64 -18.78
C PRO A 253 -9.71 9.58 -17.74
N TYR A 254 -8.92 8.51 -17.79
CA TYR A 254 -7.65 8.40 -17.06
C TYR A 254 -6.75 9.62 -17.36
N PRO A 255 -6.06 10.23 -16.37
CA PRO A 255 -5.85 9.78 -14.99
C PRO A 255 -6.91 10.20 -13.97
N ASP A 256 -7.97 10.89 -14.38
CA ASP A 256 -9.00 11.45 -13.48
C ASP A 256 -10.26 10.56 -13.40
N ASN A 257 -10.17 9.27 -13.77
CA ASN A 257 -11.32 8.35 -13.90
C ASN A 257 -11.98 7.95 -12.57
N TRP A 258 -11.35 8.21 -11.42
CA TRP A 258 -11.90 7.92 -10.09
C TRP A 258 -12.07 9.19 -9.26
N ILE A 259 -13.13 9.22 -8.46
CA ILE A 259 -13.37 10.25 -7.43
C ILE A 259 -13.63 9.59 -6.08
N ILE A 260 -13.19 10.24 -5.00
CA ILE A 260 -13.48 9.82 -3.63
C ILE A 260 -14.86 10.35 -3.24
N THR A 261 -15.79 9.45 -2.91
CA THR A 261 -17.15 9.78 -2.47
C THR A 261 -17.27 9.88 -0.95
N ASP A 262 -16.47 9.10 -0.22
CA ASP A 262 -16.43 9.11 1.23
C ASP A 262 -15.03 8.72 1.74
N VAL A 263 -14.68 9.24 2.93
CA VAL A 263 -13.44 8.95 3.64
C VAL A 263 -13.79 8.51 5.04
N ILE A 264 -13.25 7.34 5.44
CA ILE A 264 -13.40 6.81 6.78
C ILE A 264 -12.22 7.30 7.62
N TYR A 265 -12.51 7.91 8.76
CA TYR A 265 -11.54 8.39 9.73
C TYR A 265 -11.62 7.56 11.01
N GLU A 266 -10.46 7.26 11.59
CA GLU A 266 -10.34 6.79 12.96
C GLU A 266 -10.00 7.95 13.90
N PHE A 267 -10.73 8.05 15.01
CA PHE A 267 -10.49 9.01 16.08
C PHE A 267 -10.97 8.44 17.43
N GLU A 268 -10.12 8.42 18.46
CA GLU A 268 -10.46 7.88 19.79
C GLU A 268 -11.08 6.47 19.77
N ARG A 269 -10.61 5.60 18.86
CA ARG A 269 -11.16 4.23 18.60
C ARG A 269 -12.60 4.20 18.07
N SER A 270 -13.14 5.35 17.67
CA SER A 270 -14.38 5.46 16.92
C SER A 270 -14.10 5.65 15.43
N LEU A 271 -15.01 5.14 14.59
CA LEU A 271 -14.98 5.36 13.15
C LEU A 271 -15.97 6.46 12.76
N LEU A 272 -15.49 7.40 11.96
CA LEU A 272 -16.25 8.55 11.48
C LEU A 272 -16.20 8.56 9.94
N SER A 273 -17.36 8.56 9.28
CA SER A 273 -17.46 8.76 7.83
C SER A 273 -17.65 10.24 7.52
N ARG A 274 -17.03 10.71 6.44
CA ARG A 274 -17.25 12.06 5.90
C ARG A 274 -17.78 11.94 4.48
N GLN A 275 -19.10 11.80 4.35
CA GLN A 275 -19.76 11.89 3.05
C GLN A 275 -19.36 13.22 2.37
N ILE A 276 -18.53 13.13 1.33
CA ILE A 276 -18.16 14.29 0.53
C ILE A 276 -19.36 14.54 -0.37
N ARG A 277 -20.32 15.37 0.09
CA ARG A 277 -21.44 15.79 -0.74
C ARG A 277 -20.88 16.58 -1.93
N SER A 278 -20.78 15.91 -3.09
CA SER A 278 -20.64 16.59 -4.39
C SER A 278 -21.74 17.64 -4.47
N PHE A 279 -21.34 18.90 -4.65
CA PHE A 279 -22.23 20.05 -4.68
C PHE A 279 -23.43 19.81 -5.61
N PHE A 280 -24.64 19.91 -5.05
CA PHE A 280 -25.83 20.21 -5.83
C PHE A 280 -25.56 21.49 -6.62
N PHE A 281 -25.70 21.41 -7.94
CA PHE A 281 -25.88 22.60 -8.78
C PHE A 281 -27.12 23.34 -8.26
N TRP A 282 -26.92 24.46 -7.58
CA TRP A 282 -27.91 25.54 -7.62
C TRP A 282 -27.71 26.25 -8.97
N LYS A 283 -28.54 25.91 -9.95
CA LYS A 283 -28.84 26.84 -11.04
C LYS A 283 -29.66 28.00 -10.45
N ALA A 284 -29.36 29.18 -10.98
CA ALA A 284 -29.85 30.50 -10.61
C ALA A 284 -31.33 30.59 -10.17
#